data_AF-A0A0K1P506-F1
#
_entry.id   AF-A0A0K1P506-F1
#
_cell.length_a   1.000
_cell.length_b   1.000
_cell.length_c   1.000
_cell.angle_alpha   90.00
_cell.angle_beta   90.00
_cell.angle_gamma   90.00
#
_symmetry.space_group_name_H-M   'P 1'
#
loop_
_entity.id
_entity.type
_entity.pdbx_description
1 polymer ?
#
loop_
_entity_poly.entity_id
_entity_poly.type
_entity_poly.pdbx_seq_one_letter_code
_entity_poly.pdbx_strand_id
1 'polypeptide(L)'
;MSKKNNSELNYDELAKKRFEEVKNSDKLMGSDKSDKEEYYIPKRKFLNEDIKHNQKEKLITPRKKKNLPFTKDQKKEIEQTVTLVKKEYKTKTKEEEKFEKKLLKERNKVEKIVIKASKKLESLVKTEEVDFKEVEQTLELHDNNIEKINQIDNELNTLILSNPQLSLKDRRKFIYKKAYNAETERARRLLEMKNKKQMGWSDQNFVEEKKEVKRGPSGWKERLGIIEEED
;
A
#
# COMPACT_ATOMS: atom_id res chain seq x y z
N MET A 1 27.26 39.88 -10.46
CA MET A 1 27.72 39.03 -9.33
C MET A 1 26.50 38.63 -8.49
N SER A 2 25.85 37.51 -8.84
CA SER A 2 24.68 37.00 -8.11
C SER A 2 25.06 35.70 -7.42
N LYS A 3 25.00 35.68 -6.08
CA LYS A 3 25.23 34.47 -5.27
C LYS A 3 23.89 33.75 -5.08
N LYS A 4 23.77 32.58 -5.70
CA LYS A 4 22.71 31.59 -5.47
C LYS A 4 22.94 30.91 -4.12
N ASN A 5 21.97 30.96 -3.21
CA ASN A 5 21.92 30.09 -2.04
C ASN A 5 20.88 28.99 -2.31
N ASN A 6 21.34 27.84 -2.80
CA ASN A 6 20.58 26.60 -2.72
C ASN A 6 20.84 26.01 -1.33
N SER A 7 19.90 26.18 -0.40
CA SER A 7 19.91 25.43 0.86
C SER A 7 19.35 24.04 0.61
N GLU A 8 20.23 23.04 0.51
CA GLU A 8 19.81 21.63 0.61
C GLU A 8 19.14 21.44 1.97
N LEU A 9 17.87 21.03 1.96
CA LEU A 9 17.12 20.77 3.18
C LEU A 9 17.72 19.55 3.86
N ASN A 10 18.48 19.77 4.93
CA ASN A 10 19.01 18.72 5.78
C ASN A 10 17.86 18.01 6.53
N TYR A 11 17.40 16.89 5.97
CA TYR A 11 16.24 16.14 6.49
C TYR A 11 16.44 15.66 7.93
N ASP A 12 17.68 15.41 8.36
CA ASP A 12 18.00 15.00 9.72
C ASP A 12 17.85 16.14 10.72
N GLU A 13 18.23 17.36 10.35
CA GLU A 13 18.00 18.55 11.19
C GLU A 13 16.50 18.88 11.28
N LEU A 14 15.77 18.69 10.20
CA LEU A 14 14.32 18.94 10.14
C LEU A 14 13.55 17.89 10.96
N ALA A 15 14.01 16.65 10.98
CA ALA A 15 13.49 15.60 11.83
C ALA A 15 13.77 15.86 13.32
N LYS A 16 14.99 16.32 13.67
CA LYS A 16 15.34 16.69 15.04
C LYS A 16 14.50 17.87 15.55
N LYS A 17 14.33 18.92 14.74
CA LYS A 17 13.46 20.06 15.08
C LYS A 17 12.00 19.64 15.32
N ARG A 18 11.43 18.81 14.44
CA ARG A 18 10.06 18.28 14.62
C ARG A 18 9.93 17.40 15.85
N PHE A 19 10.96 16.63 16.20
CA PHE A 19 10.94 15.81 17.40
C PHE A 19 10.97 16.66 18.68
N GLU A 20 11.77 17.74 18.69
CA GLU A 20 11.79 18.72 19.79
C GLU A 20 10.47 19.49 19.92
N GLU A 21 9.84 19.85 18.79
CA GLU A 21 8.51 20.46 18.76
C GLU A 21 7.44 19.53 19.36
N VAL A 22 7.45 18.25 19.01
CA VAL A 22 6.53 17.24 19.59
C VAL A 22 6.80 17.01 21.07
N LYS A 23 8.07 17.04 21.51
CA LYS A 23 8.40 16.92 22.93
C LYS A 23 7.94 18.14 23.74
N ASN A 24 7.89 19.31 23.11
CA ASN A 24 7.43 20.56 23.71
C ASN A 24 5.93 20.81 23.51
N SER A 25 5.21 19.99 22.75
CA SER A 25 3.77 20.20 22.51
C SER A 25 2.96 20.08 23.79
N ASP A 26 3.35 19.21 24.71
CA ASP A 26 2.64 19.02 25.99
C ASP A 26 2.75 20.25 26.92
N LYS A 27 3.86 20.99 26.82
CA LYS A 27 4.05 22.30 27.48
C LYS A 27 3.21 23.39 26.84
N LEU A 28 3.13 23.41 25.50
CA LEU A 28 2.35 24.40 24.76
C LEU A 28 0.83 24.21 24.92
N MET A 29 0.40 22.96 25.15
CA MET A 29 -1.00 22.59 25.37
C MET A 29 -1.46 22.77 26.84
N GLY A 30 -0.62 23.34 27.71
CA GLY A 30 -0.97 23.62 29.11
C GLY A 30 -1.32 22.36 29.92
N SER A 31 -0.74 21.21 29.55
CA SER A 31 -1.05 19.92 30.19
C SER A 31 -0.21 19.64 31.44
N ASP A 32 0.76 20.52 31.74
CA ASP A 32 1.52 20.49 32.97
C ASP A 32 0.62 20.83 34.16
N LYS A 33 0.73 20.02 35.22
CA LYS A 33 -0.15 20.06 36.40
C LYS A 33 -0.08 21.39 37.17
N SER A 34 0.86 22.27 36.87
CA SER A 34 1.06 23.57 37.50
C SER A 34 -0.01 24.60 37.16
N ASP A 35 -0.64 24.52 35.98
CA ASP A 35 -1.56 25.57 35.51
C ASP A 35 -3.01 25.31 35.95
N LYS A 36 -3.23 24.24 36.72
CA LYS A 36 -4.54 23.90 37.30
C LYS A 36 -4.87 24.69 38.57
N GLU A 37 -3.93 25.47 39.11
CA GLU A 37 -4.11 26.20 40.36
C GLU A 37 -4.65 27.64 40.19
N GLU A 38 -4.65 28.20 38.97
CA GLU A 38 -5.08 29.60 38.73
C GLU A 38 -6.55 29.77 38.28
N TYR A 39 -7.29 28.68 38.07
CA TYR A 39 -8.71 28.78 37.72
C TYR A 39 -9.60 28.22 38.84
N TYR A 40 -10.42 29.09 39.43
CA TYR A 40 -11.49 28.67 40.34
C TYR A 40 -12.55 27.89 39.54
N ILE A 41 -12.49 26.56 39.62
CA ILE A 41 -13.54 25.68 39.11
C ILE A 41 -14.62 25.57 40.19
N PRO A 42 -15.85 26.07 39.97
CA PRO A 42 -16.93 25.93 40.95
C PRO A 42 -17.18 24.46 41.25
N LYS A 43 -16.95 24.06 42.51
CA LYS A 43 -17.27 22.69 42.97
C LYS A 43 -18.78 22.52 42.86
N ARG A 44 -19.23 21.55 42.06
CA ARG A 44 -20.63 21.15 42.04
C ARG A 44 -21.01 20.76 43.47
N LYS A 45 -22.11 21.32 43.99
CA LYS A 45 -22.69 20.90 45.27
C LYS A 45 -22.86 19.38 45.22
N PHE A 46 -22.12 18.65 46.05
CA PHE A 46 -22.34 17.23 46.20
C PHE A 46 -23.74 17.08 46.81
N LEU A 47 -24.65 16.55 46.01
CA LEU A 47 -25.96 16.13 46.47
C LEU A 47 -25.71 15.01 47.49
N ASN A 48 -26.00 15.31 48.76
CA ASN A 48 -26.05 14.48 49.97
C ASN A 48 -25.46 13.06 49.88
N GLU A 49 -24.52 12.75 50.77
CA GLU A 49 -23.95 11.41 50.95
C GLU A 49 -25.02 10.32 51.25
N ASP A 50 -26.22 10.73 51.67
CA ASP A 50 -27.39 9.85 51.84
C ASP A 50 -27.86 9.17 50.54
N ILE A 51 -27.54 9.73 49.36
CA ILE A 51 -27.84 9.09 48.07
C ILE A 51 -26.88 7.93 47.78
N LYS A 52 -25.64 7.97 48.30
CA LYS A 52 -24.67 6.88 48.09
C LYS A 52 -25.04 5.61 48.84
N HIS A 53 -25.71 5.72 49.99
CA HIS A 53 -26.15 4.53 50.74
C HIS A 53 -27.38 3.87 50.09
N ASN A 54 -28.31 4.65 49.52
CA ASN A 54 -29.48 4.13 48.80
C ASN A 54 -29.19 3.66 47.36
N GLN A 55 -28.02 3.97 46.78
CA GLN A 55 -27.64 3.48 45.45
C GLN A 55 -26.99 2.09 45.46
N LYS A 56 -26.44 1.62 46.60
CA LYS A 56 -25.87 0.26 46.70
C LYS A 56 -26.93 -0.85 46.66
N GLU A 57 -28.20 -0.56 46.96
CA GLU A 57 -29.29 -1.54 46.90
C GLU A 57 -29.89 -1.73 45.50
N LYS A 58 -29.53 -0.86 44.54
CA LYS A 58 -29.81 -1.12 43.12
C LYS A 58 -28.54 -1.56 42.42
N LEU A 59 -27.97 -2.67 42.89
CA LEU A 59 -27.07 -3.47 42.05
C LEU A 59 -27.83 -3.68 40.73
N ILE A 60 -27.32 -3.11 39.64
CA ILE A 60 -27.85 -3.33 38.30
C ILE A 60 -27.68 -4.83 38.04
N THR A 61 -28.70 -5.60 38.39
CA THR A 61 -28.75 -7.01 38.03
C THR A 61 -28.75 -7.04 36.51
N PRO A 62 -27.86 -7.84 35.89
CA PRO A 62 -27.92 -7.99 34.45
C PRO A 62 -29.35 -8.40 34.09
N ARG A 63 -29.99 -7.64 33.19
CA ARG A 63 -31.34 -7.93 32.72
C ARG A 63 -31.43 -9.44 32.45
N LYS A 64 -32.38 -10.15 33.08
CA LYS A 64 -32.62 -11.58 32.84
C LYS A 64 -32.53 -11.79 31.33
N LYS A 65 -31.64 -12.69 30.88
CA LYS A 65 -31.48 -13.00 29.44
C LYS A 65 -32.89 -13.14 28.89
N LYS A 66 -33.31 -12.23 28.01
CA LYS A 66 -34.59 -12.36 27.34
C LYS A 66 -34.55 -13.76 26.73
N ASN A 67 -35.48 -14.63 27.13
CA ASN A 67 -35.73 -15.84 26.35
C ASN A 67 -36.12 -15.30 24.98
N LEU A 68 -35.16 -15.25 24.05
CA LEU A 68 -35.45 -14.86 22.68
C LEU A 68 -36.59 -15.78 22.21
N PRO A 69 -37.58 -15.25 21.47
CA PRO A 69 -38.80 -15.97 21.09
C PRO A 69 -38.52 -17.03 20.02
N PHE A 70 -37.40 -17.73 20.12
CA PHE A 70 -37.00 -18.80 19.24
C PHE A 70 -37.40 -20.13 19.86
N THR A 71 -38.13 -20.93 19.10
CA THR A 71 -38.40 -22.33 19.44
C THR A 71 -37.09 -23.12 19.49
N LYS A 72 -37.11 -24.27 20.18
CA LYS A 72 -35.93 -25.13 20.31
C LYS A 72 -35.39 -25.56 18.93
N ASP A 73 -36.27 -25.76 17.96
CA ASP A 73 -35.90 -26.16 16.60
C ASP A 73 -35.24 -25.01 15.84
N GLN A 74 -35.76 -23.79 15.94
CA GLN A 74 -35.13 -22.59 15.37
C GLN A 74 -33.71 -22.37 15.94
N LYS A 75 -33.51 -22.63 17.24
CA LYS A 75 -32.16 -22.54 17.83
C LYS A 75 -31.20 -23.57 17.25
N LYS A 76 -31.65 -24.82 17.06
CA LYS A 76 -30.84 -25.87 16.42
C LYS A 76 -30.50 -25.53 14.97
N GLU A 77 -31.45 -24.98 14.22
CA GLU A 77 -31.23 -24.54 12.84
C GLU A 77 -30.25 -23.37 12.76
N ILE A 78 -30.36 -22.39 13.66
CA ILE A 78 -29.40 -21.30 13.78
C ILE A 78 -28.00 -21.83 14.14
N GLU A 79 -27.90 -22.78 15.06
CA GLU A 79 -26.61 -23.41 15.40
C GLU A 79 -26.01 -24.16 14.19
N GLN A 80 -26.82 -24.93 13.47
CA GLN A 80 -26.39 -25.64 12.27
C GLN A 80 -25.90 -24.67 11.18
N THR A 81 -26.68 -23.64 10.85
CA THR A 81 -26.29 -22.61 9.87
C THR A 81 -25.01 -21.90 10.28
N VAL A 82 -24.86 -21.52 11.55
CA VAL A 82 -23.62 -20.91 12.05
C VAL A 82 -22.43 -21.86 11.90
N THR A 83 -22.60 -23.17 12.16
CA THR A 83 -21.50 -24.13 11.96
C THR A 83 -21.15 -24.33 10.49
N LEU A 84 -22.13 -24.31 9.58
CA LEU A 84 -21.90 -24.39 8.14
C LEU A 84 -21.13 -23.16 7.65
N VAL A 85 -21.59 -21.95 8.00
CA VAL A 85 -20.93 -20.69 7.64
C VAL A 85 -19.48 -20.67 8.18
N LYS A 86 -19.25 -21.12 9.41
CA LYS A 86 -17.88 -21.22 9.96
C LYS A 86 -17.00 -22.20 9.19
N LYS A 87 -17.55 -23.33 8.75
CA LYS A 87 -16.81 -24.31 7.93
C LYS A 87 -16.48 -23.74 6.56
N GLU A 88 -17.45 -23.13 5.89
CA GLU A 88 -17.27 -22.48 4.58
C GLU A 88 -16.23 -21.35 4.65
N TYR A 89 -16.28 -20.54 5.69
CA TYR A 89 -15.28 -19.49 5.90
C TYR A 89 -13.88 -20.10 6.04
N LYS A 90 -13.73 -21.15 6.86
CA LYS A 90 -12.45 -21.82 7.08
C LYS A 90 -11.91 -22.54 5.84
N THR A 91 -12.78 -23.05 4.95
CA THR A 91 -12.34 -23.63 3.68
C THR A 91 -11.88 -22.53 2.72
N LYS A 92 -12.64 -21.45 2.59
CA LYS A 92 -12.27 -20.31 1.74
C LYS A 92 -10.93 -19.70 2.15
N THR A 93 -10.71 -19.46 3.44
CA THR A 93 -9.42 -18.91 3.91
C THR A 93 -8.25 -19.84 3.57
N LYS A 94 -8.42 -21.16 3.69
CA LYS A 94 -7.38 -22.13 3.32
C LYS A 94 -7.09 -22.15 1.81
N GLU A 95 -8.12 -21.96 0.99
CA GLU A 95 -7.98 -21.88 -0.46
C GLU A 95 -7.26 -20.60 -0.87
N GLU A 96 -7.63 -19.46 -0.27
CA GLU A 96 -6.95 -18.18 -0.45
C GLU A 96 -5.47 -18.26 -0.06
N GLU A 97 -5.14 -18.81 1.12
CA GLU A 97 -3.75 -19.00 1.55
C GLU A 97 -2.94 -19.90 0.60
N LYS A 98 -3.57 -20.96 0.07
CA LYS A 98 -2.91 -21.85 -0.90
C LYS A 98 -2.68 -21.13 -2.23
N PHE A 99 -3.65 -20.33 -2.66
CA PHE A 99 -3.58 -19.57 -3.89
C PHE A 99 -2.51 -18.47 -3.79
N GLU A 100 -2.45 -17.72 -2.68
CA GLU A 100 -1.39 -16.75 -2.40
C GLU A 100 0.00 -17.40 -2.45
N LYS A 101 0.18 -18.54 -1.78
CA LYS A 101 1.46 -19.29 -1.83
C LYS A 101 1.81 -19.75 -3.23
N LYS A 102 0.82 -20.09 -4.06
CA LYS A 102 1.04 -20.49 -5.45
C LYS A 102 1.51 -19.29 -6.27
N LEU A 103 0.84 -18.15 -6.15
CA LEU A 103 1.23 -16.90 -6.83
C LEU A 103 2.63 -16.44 -6.44
N LEU A 104 2.99 -16.48 -5.15
CA LEU A 104 4.35 -16.13 -4.70
C LEU A 104 5.41 -17.07 -5.31
N LYS A 105 5.13 -18.37 -5.41
CA LYS A 105 6.04 -19.33 -6.05
C LYS A 105 6.18 -19.08 -7.55
N GLU A 106 5.08 -18.75 -8.22
CA GLU A 106 5.08 -18.42 -9.65
C GLU A 106 5.82 -17.12 -9.91
N ARG A 107 5.58 -16.08 -9.12
CA ARG A 107 6.33 -14.81 -9.16
C ARG A 107 7.83 -15.05 -9.07
N ASN A 108 8.29 -15.81 -8.08
CA ASN A 108 9.71 -16.11 -7.89
C ASN A 108 10.31 -16.92 -9.05
N LYS A 109 9.53 -17.77 -9.72
CA LYS A 109 9.98 -18.50 -10.91
C LYS A 109 10.14 -17.55 -12.09
N VAL A 110 9.16 -16.70 -12.35
CA VAL A 110 9.19 -15.74 -13.45
C VAL A 110 10.31 -14.73 -13.25
N GLU A 111 10.51 -14.23 -12.03
CA GLU A 111 11.61 -13.32 -11.67
C GLU A 111 12.99 -13.92 -11.98
N LYS A 112 13.21 -15.20 -11.69
CA LYS A 112 14.45 -15.89 -12.08
C LYS A 112 14.64 -15.95 -13.60
N ILE A 113 13.56 -16.09 -14.37
CA ILE A 113 13.62 -16.10 -15.83
C ILE A 113 13.96 -14.71 -16.35
N VAL A 114 13.34 -13.65 -15.81
CA VAL A 114 13.65 -12.26 -16.14
C VAL A 114 15.14 -11.98 -15.89
N ILE A 115 15.67 -12.30 -14.70
CA ILE A 115 17.09 -12.09 -14.38
C ILE A 115 18.01 -12.82 -15.36
N LYS A 116 17.66 -14.06 -15.75
CA LYS A 116 18.43 -14.82 -16.74
C LYS A 116 18.38 -14.16 -18.13
N ALA A 117 17.20 -13.68 -18.54
CA ALA A 117 17.03 -12.97 -19.80
C ALA A 117 17.82 -11.65 -19.82
N SER A 118 17.79 -10.87 -18.73
CA SER A 118 18.59 -9.64 -18.60
C SER A 118 20.10 -9.91 -18.70
N LYS A 119 20.59 -10.95 -18.01
CA LYS A 119 22.01 -11.35 -18.12
C LYS A 119 22.38 -11.80 -19.53
N LYS A 120 21.49 -12.52 -20.21
CA LYS A 120 21.70 -12.95 -21.60
C LYS A 120 21.73 -11.75 -22.55
N LEU A 121 20.82 -10.80 -22.39
CA LEU A 121 20.80 -9.54 -23.14
C LEU A 121 22.11 -8.77 -22.96
N GLU A 122 22.59 -8.62 -21.72
CA GLU A 122 23.89 -7.97 -21.46
C GLU A 122 25.05 -8.67 -22.17
N SER A 123 25.05 -10.01 -22.23
CA SER A 123 26.10 -10.75 -22.95
C SER A 123 26.03 -10.58 -24.46
N LEU A 124 24.82 -10.58 -25.04
CA LEU A 124 24.61 -10.44 -26.48
C LEU A 124 24.93 -9.04 -27.00
N VAL A 125 24.82 -8.02 -26.15
CA VAL A 125 25.11 -6.62 -26.52
C VAL A 125 26.60 -6.28 -26.39
N LYS A 126 27.36 -7.04 -25.59
CA LYS A 126 28.80 -6.80 -25.36
C LYS A 126 29.71 -7.42 -26.42
N THR A 127 29.20 -8.31 -27.28
CA THR A 127 29.98 -8.94 -28.36
C THR A 127 30.05 -8.03 -29.58
N GLU A 128 31.21 -7.99 -30.25
CA GLU A 128 31.42 -7.17 -31.47
C GLU A 128 30.52 -7.62 -32.63
N GLU A 129 30.17 -8.91 -32.69
CA GLU A 129 29.16 -9.47 -33.59
C GLU A 129 27.84 -9.65 -32.82
N VAL A 130 26.91 -8.72 -33.00
CA VAL A 130 25.59 -8.77 -32.37
C VAL A 130 24.63 -9.56 -33.26
N ASP A 131 24.15 -10.71 -32.79
CA ASP A 131 23.01 -11.39 -33.44
C ASP A 131 21.70 -10.68 -33.10
N PHE A 132 21.27 -9.82 -34.02
CA PHE A 132 20.07 -9.00 -33.88
C PHE A 132 18.80 -9.82 -33.64
N LYS A 133 18.67 -11.00 -34.27
CA LYS A 133 17.47 -11.84 -34.12
C LYS A 133 17.42 -12.44 -32.73
N GLU A 134 18.55 -12.88 -32.21
CA GLU A 134 18.63 -13.44 -30.86
C GLU A 134 18.38 -12.37 -29.78
N VAL A 135 18.90 -11.15 -29.98
CA VAL A 135 18.63 -10.02 -29.08
C VAL A 135 17.14 -9.67 -29.06
N GLU A 136 16.49 -9.55 -30.21
CA GLU A 136 15.07 -9.20 -30.29
C GLU A 136 14.19 -10.27 -29.61
N GLN A 137 14.44 -11.55 -29.88
CA GLN A 137 13.70 -12.65 -29.24
C GLN A 137 13.90 -12.70 -27.72
N THR A 138 15.12 -12.49 -27.25
CA THR A 138 15.42 -12.51 -25.81
C THR A 138 14.80 -11.32 -25.09
N LEU A 139 14.70 -10.19 -25.77
CA LEU A 139 14.04 -8.99 -25.27
C LEU A 139 12.52 -9.16 -25.21
N GLU A 140 11.88 -9.71 -26.24
CA GLU A 140 10.45 -10.01 -26.22
C GLU A 140 10.10 -11.00 -25.09
N LEU A 141 10.94 -12.02 -24.87
CA LEU A 141 10.78 -12.94 -23.75
C LEU A 141 10.90 -12.23 -22.40
N HIS A 142 11.82 -11.27 -22.28
CA HIS A 142 11.98 -10.46 -21.07
C HIS A 142 10.72 -9.63 -20.78
N ASP A 143 10.24 -8.89 -21.77
CA ASP A 143 9.08 -8.00 -21.63
C ASP A 143 7.80 -8.78 -21.29
N ASN A 144 7.55 -9.89 -21.99
CA ASN A 144 6.42 -10.78 -21.72
C ASN A 144 6.44 -11.35 -20.29
N ASN A 145 7.63 -11.62 -19.73
CA ASN A 145 7.76 -12.11 -18.37
C ASN A 145 7.61 -10.99 -17.33
N ILE A 146 7.97 -9.75 -17.64
CA ILE A 146 7.66 -8.59 -16.80
C ILE A 146 6.15 -8.35 -16.73
N GLU A 147 5.45 -8.44 -17.88
CA GLU A 147 3.98 -8.32 -17.88
C GLU A 147 3.31 -9.39 -17.02
N LYS A 148 3.81 -10.63 -17.06
CA LYS A 148 3.34 -11.71 -16.18
C LYS A 148 3.58 -11.41 -14.71
N ILE A 149 4.73 -10.83 -14.35
CA ILE A 149 5.00 -10.40 -12.95
C ILE A 149 3.96 -9.35 -12.54
N ASN A 150 3.69 -8.36 -13.39
CA ASN A 150 2.70 -7.32 -13.10
C ASN A 150 1.29 -7.89 -12.91
N GLN A 151 0.90 -8.90 -13.71
CA GLN A 151 -0.37 -9.61 -13.52
C GLN A 151 -0.43 -10.32 -12.17
N ILE A 152 0.63 -11.08 -11.81
CA ILE A 152 0.70 -11.79 -10.51
C ILE A 152 0.67 -10.80 -9.33
N ASP A 153 1.40 -9.68 -9.43
CA ASP A 153 1.40 -8.65 -8.38
C ASP A 153 0.02 -7.99 -8.25
N ASN A 154 -0.72 -7.80 -9.34
CA ASN A 154 -2.11 -7.33 -9.28
C ASN A 154 -3.03 -8.33 -8.57
N GLU A 155 -2.93 -9.62 -8.90
CA GLU A 155 -3.72 -10.67 -8.22
C GLU A 155 -3.42 -10.72 -6.71
N LEU A 156 -2.13 -10.69 -6.33
CA LEU A 156 -1.72 -10.62 -4.92
C LEU A 156 -2.28 -9.38 -4.21
N ASN A 157 -2.23 -8.22 -4.86
CA ASN A 157 -2.78 -6.98 -4.30
C ASN A 157 -4.30 -7.07 -4.08
N THR A 158 -5.05 -7.71 -4.98
CA THR A 158 -6.50 -7.90 -4.82
C THR A 158 -6.83 -8.82 -3.63
N LEU A 159 -6.06 -9.89 -3.43
CA LEU A 159 -6.20 -10.80 -2.28
C LEU A 159 -5.91 -10.09 -0.95
N ILE A 160 -4.90 -9.22 -0.91
CA ILE A 160 -4.59 -8.43 0.28
C ILE A 160 -5.76 -7.50 0.63
N LEU A 161 -6.37 -6.85 -0.36
CA LEU A 161 -7.50 -5.94 -0.13
C LEU A 161 -8.80 -6.66 0.23
N SER A 162 -9.00 -7.90 -0.24
CA SER A 162 -10.18 -8.71 0.10
C SER A 162 -10.13 -9.27 1.52
N ASN A 163 -8.96 -9.32 2.15
CA ASN A 163 -8.80 -9.91 3.48
C ASN A 163 -9.59 -9.15 4.56
N PRO A 164 -10.61 -9.77 5.20
CA PRO A 164 -11.47 -9.11 6.19
C PRO A 164 -10.78 -8.78 7.52
N GLN A 165 -9.60 -9.37 7.81
CA GLN A 165 -8.84 -9.12 9.04
C GLN A 165 -7.99 -7.84 8.97
N LEU A 166 -7.83 -7.26 7.78
CA LEU A 166 -7.05 -6.04 7.58
C LEU A 166 -7.83 -4.81 8.05
N SER A 167 -7.24 -4.04 8.97
CA SER A 167 -7.81 -2.78 9.45
C SER A 167 -8.00 -1.79 8.30
N LEU A 168 -9.05 -0.98 8.38
CA LEU A 168 -9.35 0.05 7.38
C LEU A 168 -8.20 1.06 7.23
N LYS A 169 -7.47 1.33 8.33
CA LYS A 169 -6.26 2.17 8.32
C LYS A 169 -5.14 1.55 7.47
N ASP A 170 -4.93 0.24 7.59
CA ASP A 170 -3.87 -0.47 6.88
C ASP A 170 -4.21 -0.65 5.39
N ARG A 171 -5.49 -0.90 5.06
CA ARG A 171 -5.96 -0.89 3.67
C ARG A 171 -5.75 0.48 3.01
N ARG A 172 -6.10 1.57 3.69
CA ARG A 172 -5.85 2.94 3.20
C ARG A 172 -4.36 3.20 3.02
N LYS A 173 -3.52 2.82 4.00
CA LYS A 173 -2.05 2.95 3.91
C LYS A 173 -1.50 2.21 2.69
N PHE A 174 -1.99 1.01 2.42
CA PHE A 174 -1.60 0.21 1.26
C PHE A 174 -2.00 0.89 -0.06
N ILE A 175 -3.25 1.35 -0.19
CA ILE A 175 -3.75 2.06 -1.38
C ILE A 175 -2.93 3.34 -1.62
N TYR A 176 -2.70 4.14 -0.58
CA TYR A 176 -1.93 5.39 -0.71
C TYR A 176 -0.47 5.13 -1.04
N LYS A 177 0.15 4.10 -0.46
CA LYS A 177 1.52 3.73 -0.84
C LYS A 177 1.60 3.33 -2.32
N LYS A 178 0.61 2.59 -2.81
CA LYS A 178 0.53 2.21 -4.24
C LYS A 178 0.33 3.43 -5.13
N ALA A 179 -0.59 4.31 -4.78
CA ALA A 179 -0.83 5.56 -5.52
C ALA A 179 0.41 6.47 -5.54
N TYR A 180 1.06 6.65 -4.38
CA TYR A 180 2.30 7.40 -4.26
C TYR A 180 3.40 6.82 -5.15
N ASN A 181 3.62 5.50 -5.10
CA ASN A 181 4.63 4.85 -5.94
C ASN A 181 4.35 5.09 -7.43
N ALA A 182 3.10 4.95 -7.87
CA ALA A 182 2.70 5.22 -9.25
C ALA A 182 2.93 6.69 -9.66
N GLU A 183 2.61 7.64 -8.78
CA GLU A 183 2.90 9.06 -9.01
C GLU A 183 4.40 9.35 -9.08
N THR A 184 5.20 8.73 -8.21
CA THR A 184 6.67 8.90 -8.24
C THR A 184 7.29 8.32 -9.51
N GLU A 185 6.80 7.18 -10.00
CA GLU A 185 7.26 6.61 -11.28
C GLU A 185 6.85 7.48 -12.45
N ARG A 186 5.61 8.00 -12.46
CA ARG A 186 5.17 8.98 -13.45
C ARG A 186 6.04 10.23 -13.45
N ALA A 187 6.36 10.76 -12.26
CA ALA A 187 7.22 11.94 -12.13
C ALA A 187 8.65 11.66 -12.62
N ARG A 188 9.22 10.49 -12.31
CA ARG A 188 10.53 10.06 -12.84
C ARG A 188 10.51 9.96 -14.36
N ARG A 189 9.48 9.33 -14.92
CA ARG A 189 9.32 9.21 -16.37
C ARG A 189 9.20 10.58 -17.06
N LEU A 190 8.48 11.52 -16.46
CA LEU A 190 8.40 12.89 -16.95
C LEU A 190 9.77 13.60 -16.90
N LEU A 191 10.56 13.39 -15.84
CA LEU A 191 11.92 13.91 -15.76
C LEU A 191 12.84 13.31 -16.83
N GLU A 192 12.76 12.00 -17.08
CA GLU A 192 13.50 11.35 -18.15
C GLU A 192 13.13 11.91 -19.53
N MET A 193 11.83 12.06 -19.82
CA MET A 193 11.36 12.63 -21.09
C MET A 193 11.76 14.11 -21.25
N LYS A 194 11.74 14.88 -20.16
CA LYS A 194 12.25 16.25 -20.13
C LYS A 194 13.74 16.29 -20.46
N ASN A 195 14.54 15.41 -19.84
CA ASN A 195 15.98 15.33 -20.07
C ASN A 195 16.31 14.95 -21.53
N LYS A 196 15.49 14.10 -22.15
CA LYS A 196 15.60 13.72 -23.57
C LYS A 196 15.04 14.77 -24.55
N LYS A 197 14.56 15.93 -24.08
CA LYS A 197 13.92 16.98 -24.89
C LYS A 197 12.74 16.49 -25.76
N GLN A 198 12.10 15.40 -25.39
CA GLN A 198 10.98 14.78 -26.11
C GLN A 198 9.62 15.08 -25.44
N MET A 199 9.48 16.19 -24.71
CA MET A 199 8.28 16.45 -23.90
C MET A 199 7.27 17.36 -24.62
N GLY A 200 6.11 16.84 -24.97
CA GLY A 200 4.93 17.61 -25.36
C GLY A 200 4.02 17.91 -24.16
N TRP A 201 3.17 18.94 -24.25
CA TRP A 201 2.22 19.30 -23.19
C TRP A 201 1.17 18.19 -22.93
N SER A 202 0.87 17.37 -23.94
CA SER A 202 -0.04 16.22 -23.86
C SER A 202 0.47 15.08 -22.97
N ASP A 203 1.79 14.95 -22.77
CA ASP A 203 2.37 13.84 -22.00
C ASP A 203 2.20 14.00 -20.49
N GLN A 204 1.79 15.20 -20.05
CA GLN A 204 1.56 15.51 -18.64
C GLN A 204 0.23 14.97 -18.12
N ASN A 205 -0.74 14.64 -18.97
CA ASN A 205 -2.07 14.13 -18.58
C ASN A 205 -2.29 12.71 -19.11
N PHE A 206 -1.50 11.76 -18.60
CA PHE A 206 -1.73 10.36 -18.92
C PHE A 206 -2.99 9.85 -18.21
N VAL A 207 -4.14 9.91 -18.88
CA VAL A 207 -5.29 9.06 -18.60
C VAL A 207 -4.96 7.71 -19.24
N GLU A 208 -5.10 6.60 -18.51
CA GLU A 208 -5.09 5.26 -19.12
C GLU A 208 -6.33 5.11 -20.02
N GLU A 209 -6.30 5.73 -21.20
CA GLU A 209 -7.10 5.22 -22.31
C GLU A 209 -6.64 3.79 -22.54
N LYS A 210 -7.59 2.84 -22.58
CA LYS A 210 -7.32 1.45 -22.93
C LYS A 210 -6.57 1.44 -24.26
N LYS A 211 -5.24 1.30 -24.18
CA LYS A 211 -4.38 1.35 -25.35
C LYS A 211 -4.71 0.16 -26.24
N GLU A 212 -5.16 0.44 -27.45
CA GLU A 212 -4.84 -0.44 -28.57
C GLU A 212 -3.32 -0.65 -28.58
N VAL A 213 -2.87 -1.88 -28.88
CA VAL A 213 -1.47 -2.28 -28.83
C VAL A 213 -0.65 -1.40 -29.78
N LYS A 214 -0.11 -0.29 -29.26
CA LYS A 214 0.91 0.47 -29.98
C LYS A 214 2.11 -0.45 -30.11
N ARG A 215 2.51 -0.74 -31.35
CA ARG A 215 3.79 -1.41 -31.63
C ARG A 215 4.85 -0.69 -30.82
N GLY A 216 5.54 -1.45 -29.96
CA GLY A 216 6.64 -0.94 -29.16
C GLY A 216 7.75 -0.34 -30.04
N PRO A 217 8.77 0.28 -29.43
CA PRO A 217 9.89 0.89 -30.16
C PRO A 217 10.42 -0.06 -31.23
N SER A 218 10.65 0.42 -32.45
CA SER A 218 10.92 -0.42 -33.61
C SER A 218 12.29 -1.09 -33.60
N GLY A 219 13.17 -0.71 -32.67
CA GLY A 219 14.51 -1.27 -32.52
C GLY A 219 14.80 -1.78 -31.11
N TRP A 220 15.51 -2.89 -31.02
CA TRP A 220 16.00 -3.45 -29.75
C TRP A 220 16.93 -2.50 -28.99
N LYS A 221 17.69 -1.63 -29.69
CA LYS A 221 18.59 -0.63 -29.10
C LYS A 221 17.83 0.41 -28.26
N GLU A 222 16.72 0.93 -28.80
CA GLU A 222 15.86 1.89 -28.10
C GLU A 222 15.19 1.25 -26.87
N ARG A 223 14.80 -0.02 -26.98
CA ARG A 223 14.22 -0.78 -25.86
C ARG A 223 15.22 -1.09 -24.76
N LEU A 224 16.51 -1.21 -25.10
CA LEU A 224 17.60 -1.33 -24.13
C LEU A 224 18.16 0.02 -23.66
N GLY A 225 17.66 1.14 -24.19
CA GLY A 225 18.13 2.48 -23.82
C GLY A 225 19.53 2.83 -24.34
N ILE A 226 20.01 2.14 -25.38
CA ILE A 226 21.29 2.42 -26.04
C ILE A 226 21.02 3.53 -27.06
N ILE A 227 21.53 4.73 -26.77
CA ILE A 227 21.46 5.89 -27.68
C ILE A 227 22.68 5.81 -28.59
N GLU A 228 22.47 5.72 -29.91
CA GLU A 228 23.55 5.94 -30.88
C GLU A 228 23.92 7.43 -30.83
N GLU A 229 25.17 7.75 -30.48
CA GLU A 229 25.73 9.07 -30.80
C GLU A 229 25.90 9.09 -32.32
N GLU A 230 25.09 9.90 -33.01
CA GLU A 230 25.30 10.21 -34.43
C GLU A 230 26.60 11.01 -34.57
N ASP A 231 27.55 10.48 -35.35
CA ASP A 231 28.76 11.19 -35.82
C ASP A 231 28.44 12.34 -36.79
#